data_AF-A0A0C2YZR3-F1
#
_entry.id   AF-A0A0C2YZR3-F1
#
_cell.length_a   1.000
_cell.length_b   1.000
_cell.length_c   1.000
_cell.angle_alpha   90.00
_cell.angle_beta   90.00
_cell.angle_gamma   90.00
#
_symmetry.space_group_name_H-M   'P 1'
#
loop_
_entity.id
_entity.type
_entity.pdbx_description
1 polymer ?
#
loop_
_entity_poly.entity_id
_entity_poly.type
_entity_poly.pdbx_seq_one_letter_code
_entity_poly.pdbx_strand_id
1 'polypeptide(L)'
;MMEKITHLSNFGIDERYLAHTPNESLIEHSNLTLEYLYKILKFKNLENLMDELLKKIEIQNFELLKKMFVDAIYLHDIGKTNPYFQAKKMNNEYFSEYKNETQSSDHSFLSSQHYIDYYLKTIDKITNRAIKEKFKFLLYSFSYHQAKHHGALGEFEAYRKIETNSKTYWQYLERFSIPHSEFYILNKLLRIIYLSIKV
;
A
#
# COMPACT_ATOMS: atom_id res chain seq x y z
N MET A 1 5.08 -18.92 -8.02
CA MET A 1 5.65 -17.60 -8.31
C MET A 1 4.50 -16.60 -8.21
N MET A 2 4.65 -15.53 -7.43
CA MET A 2 3.60 -14.51 -7.31
C MET A 2 3.56 -13.74 -8.63
N GLU A 3 2.51 -13.90 -9.40
CA GLU A 3 2.35 -13.14 -10.63
C GLU A 3 2.02 -11.68 -10.30
N LYS A 4 2.63 -10.78 -11.07
CA LYS A 4 2.29 -9.36 -11.03
C LYS A 4 0.93 -9.19 -11.69
N ILE A 5 -0.12 -9.02 -10.88
CA ILE A 5 -1.51 -8.87 -11.37
C ILE A 5 -1.87 -7.38 -11.56
N THR A 6 -1.20 -6.46 -10.84
CA THR A 6 -1.45 -5.01 -10.97
C THR A 6 -0.42 -4.32 -11.85
N HIS A 7 -0.91 -3.51 -12.78
CA HIS A 7 -0.09 -2.66 -13.63
C HIS A 7 -0.38 -1.19 -13.34
N LEU A 8 0.66 -0.35 -13.30
CA LEU A 8 0.51 1.10 -13.08
C LEU A 8 -0.27 1.77 -14.23
N SER A 9 -0.29 1.17 -15.42
CA SER A 9 -1.13 1.60 -16.54
C SER A 9 -2.62 1.63 -16.21
N ASN A 10 -3.08 0.78 -15.27
CA ASN A 10 -4.47 0.81 -14.78
C ASN A 10 -4.82 2.11 -14.05
N PHE A 11 -3.82 2.92 -13.70
CA PHE A 11 -3.92 4.21 -13.05
C PHE A 11 -3.57 5.37 -13.99
N GLY A 12 -3.39 5.10 -15.30
CA GLY A 12 -3.03 6.13 -16.29
C GLY A 12 -1.56 6.57 -16.21
N ILE A 13 -0.69 5.75 -15.62
CA ILE A 13 0.73 6.06 -15.42
C ILE A 13 1.54 5.48 -16.58
N ASP A 14 2.40 6.31 -17.15
CA ASP A 14 3.38 5.97 -18.16
C ASP A 14 4.79 6.47 -17.75
N GLU A 15 5.75 6.33 -18.67
CA GLU A 15 7.17 6.67 -18.46
C GLU A 15 7.44 8.14 -18.13
N ARG A 16 6.46 9.03 -18.28
CA ARG A 16 6.62 10.45 -17.93
C ARG A 16 6.68 10.66 -16.42
N TYR A 17 6.16 9.75 -15.61
CA TYR A 17 6.17 9.91 -14.16
C TYR A 17 7.47 9.37 -13.57
N LEU A 18 8.20 10.20 -12.82
CA LEU A 18 9.45 9.82 -12.17
C LEU A 18 9.22 9.43 -10.71
N ALA A 19 9.91 8.39 -10.25
CA ALA A 19 10.05 8.07 -8.83
C ALA A 19 11.27 8.77 -8.22
N HIS A 20 12.39 8.78 -8.94
CA HIS A 20 13.64 9.42 -8.52
C HIS A 20 14.34 10.13 -9.68
N THR A 21 15.06 11.19 -9.34
CA THR A 21 15.87 11.95 -10.30
C THR A 21 17.28 11.39 -10.42
N PRO A 22 17.90 11.47 -11.61
CA PRO A 22 17.35 12.07 -12.83
C PRO A 22 16.44 11.15 -13.65
N ASN A 23 16.53 9.82 -13.52
CA ASN A 23 16.08 8.91 -14.59
C ASN A 23 15.26 7.69 -14.14
N GLU A 24 14.86 7.54 -12.88
CA GLU A 24 14.06 6.36 -12.49
C GLU A 24 12.57 6.69 -12.63
N SER A 25 11.90 6.04 -13.60
CA SER A 25 10.45 6.13 -13.75
C SER A 25 9.74 5.47 -12.56
N LEU A 26 8.50 5.88 -12.33
CA LEU A 26 7.64 5.29 -11.31
C LEU A 26 7.34 3.81 -11.61
N ILE A 27 7.30 3.43 -12.90
CA ILE A 27 7.11 2.05 -13.33
C ILE A 27 8.32 1.20 -12.97
N GLU A 28 9.54 1.66 -13.30
CA GLU A 28 10.79 0.98 -12.96
C GLU A 28 10.93 0.83 -11.44
N HIS A 29 10.67 1.90 -10.69
CA HIS A 29 10.76 1.88 -9.24
C HIS A 29 9.80 0.87 -8.60
N SER A 30 8.52 0.87 -9.01
CA SER A 30 7.55 -0.12 -8.52
C SER A 30 7.93 -1.55 -8.90
N ASN A 31 8.46 -1.78 -10.10
CA ASN A 31 8.95 -3.10 -10.52
C ASN A 31 10.15 -3.55 -9.68
N LEU A 32 11.13 -2.69 -9.50
CA LEU A 32 12.34 -2.96 -8.74
C LEU A 32 12.02 -3.22 -7.26
N THR A 33 11.09 -2.46 -6.68
CA THR A 33 10.50 -2.67 -5.35
C THR A 33 9.96 -4.10 -5.22
N LEU A 34 9.18 -4.56 -6.20
CA LEU A 34 8.60 -5.90 -6.20
C LEU A 34 9.67 -6.99 -6.38
N GLU A 35 10.66 -6.76 -7.23
CA GLU A 35 11.79 -7.67 -7.38
C GLU A 35 12.59 -7.82 -6.08
N TYR A 36 12.85 -6.72 -5.36
CA TYR A 36 13.52 -6.77 -4.07
C TYR A 36 12.70 -7.49 -3.02
N LEU A 37 11.37 -7.28 -2.99
CA LEU A 37 10.48 -8.06 -2.14
C LEU A 37 10.66 -9.56 -2.39
N TYR A 38 10.61 -10.00 -3.64
CA TYR A 38 10.78 -11.42 -3.98
C TYR A 38 12.17 -11.95 -3.63
N LYS A 39 13.24 -11.17 -3.86
CA LYS A 39 14.59 -11.53 -3.43
C LYS A 39 14.68 -11.72 -1.92
N ILE A 40 14.09 -10.82 -1.13
CA ILE A 40 14.07 -10.90 0.34
C ILE A 40 13.28 -12.13 0.80
N LEU A 41 12.07 -12.32 0.28
CA LEU A 41 11.21 -13.44 0.67
C LEU A 41 11.88 -14.78 0.37
N LYS A 42 12.49 -14.91 -0.80
CA LYS A 42 13.23 -16.12 -1.20
C LYS A 42 14.48 -16.34 -0.35
N PHE A 43 15.33 -15.31 -0.21
CA PHE A 43 16.61 -15.42 0.51
C PHE A 43 16.42 -15.73 2.00
N LYS A 44 15.35 -15.20 2.61
CA LYS A 44 15.04 -15.43 4.03
C LYS A 44 14.06 -16.58 4.25
N ASN A 45 13.66 -17.30 3.21
CA ASN A 45 12.65 -18.37 3.24
C ASN A 45 11.33 -17.93 3.91
N LEU A 46 10.90 -16.70 3.63
CA LEU A 46 9.71 -16.06 4.21
C LEU A 46 8.46 -16.20 3.33
N GLU A 47 8.58 -16.71 2.09
CA GLU A 47 7.43 -16.89 1.19
C GLU A 47 6.35 -17.75 1.85
N ASN A 48 6.74 -18.94 2.35
CA ASN A 48 5.82 -19.84 3.04
C ASN A 48 5.26 -19.21 4.32
N LEU A 49 6.10 -18.50 5.09
CA LEU A 49 5.63 -17.83 6.30
C LEU A 49 4.55 -16.79 5.97
N MET A 50 4.79 -15.93 4.99
CA MET A 50 3.83 -14.90 4.57
C MET A 50 2.50 -15.54 4.14
N ASP A 51 2.54 -16.60 3.33
CA ASP A 51 1.33 -17.30 2.88
C ASP A 51 0.58 -17.94 4.05
N GLU A 52 1.27 -18.58 4.99
CA GLU A 52 0.66 -19.15 6.20
C GLU A 52 0.03 -18.07 7.09
N LEU A 53 0.70 -16.93 7.29
CA LEU A 53 0.15 -15.80 8.05
C LEU A 53 -1.13 -15.27 7.40
N LEU A 54 -1.14 -15.07 6.09
CA LEU A 54 -2.30 -14.57 5.34
C LEU A 54 -3.46 -15.57 5.36
N LYS A 55 -3.21 -16.87 5.20
CA LYS A 55 -4.24 -17.92 5.27
C LYS A 55 -4.89 -17.99 6.66
N LYS A 56 -4.11 -17.84 7.73
CA LYS A 56 -4.64 -17.77 9.09
C LYS A 56 -5.54 -16.56 9.31
N ILE A 57 -5.28 -15.45 8.63
CA ILE A 57 -6.15 -14.27 8.68
C ILE A 57 -7.42 -14.49 7.86
N GLU A 58 -7.29 -14.98 6.62
CA GLU A 58 -8.42 -15.17 5.70
C GLU A 58 -8.13 -16.26 4.68
N ILE A 59 -8.65 -17.46 4.93
CA ILE A 59 -8.42 -18.61 4.05
C ILE A 59 -9.34 -18.62 2.82
N GLN A 60 -10.60 -18.21 2.96
CA GLN A 60 -11.59 -18.33 1.88
C GLN A 60 -11.32 -17.33 0.76
N ASN A 61 -10.78 -16.16 1.11
CA ASN A 61 -10.46 -15.07 0.19
C ASN A 61 -8.94 -14.77 0.16
N PHE A 62 -8.13 -15.81 0.37
CA PHE A 62 -6.68 -15.72 0.51
C PHE A 62 -6.01 -14.97 -0.66
N GLU A 63 -6.38 -15.27 -1.91
CA GLU A 63 -5.77 -14.64 -3.08
C GLU A 63 -6.02 -13.13 -3.13
N LEU A 64 -7.22 -12.67 -2.75
CA LEU A 64 -7.51 -11.23 -2.67
C LEU A 64 -6.68 -10.57 -1.57
N LEU A 65 -6.59 -11.20 -0.40
CA LEU A 65 -5.81 -10.66 0.72
C LEU A 65 -4.31 -10.61 0.40
N LYS A 66 -3.77 -11.67 -0.20
CA LYS A 66 -2.38 -11.75 -0.65
C LYS A 66 -2.08 -10.67 -1.68
N LYS A 67 -2.98 -10.50 -2.66
CA LYS A 67 -2.86 -9.46 -3.68
C LYS A 67 -2.85 -8.05 -3.07
N MET A 68 -3.76 -7.77 -2.13
CA MET A 68 -3.79 -6.51 -1.38
C MET A 68 -2.46 -6.25 -0.64
N PHE A 69 -1.94 -7.26 0.06
CA PHE A 69 -0.69 -7.13 0.79
C PHE A 69 0.49 -6.76 -0.12
N VAL A 70 0.61 -7.43 -1.27
CA VAL A 70 1.66 -7.17 -2.27
C VAL A 70 1.49 -5.80 -2.91
N ASP A 71 0.26 -5.46 -3.29
CA ASP A 71 -0.04 -4.19 -3.93
C ASP A 71 0.17 -3.00 -2.99
N ALA A 72 0.00 -3.19 -1.67
CA ALA A 72 0.36 -2.16 -0.71
C ALA A 72 1.82 -1.73 -0.91
N ILE A 73 2.73 -2.72 -1.06
CA ILE A 73 4.17 -2.48 -1.29
C ILE A 73 4.40 -1.92 -2.70
N TYR A 74 3.82 -2.55 -3.71
CA TYR A 74 4.04 -2.18 -5.11
C TYR A 74 3.54 -0.76 -5.45
N LEU A 75 2.42 -0.34 -4.85
CA LEU A 75 1.77 0.95 -5.09
C LEU A 75 2.12 2.00 -4.04
N HIS A 76 3.10 1.77 -3.18
CA HIS A 76 3.36 2.68 -2.04
C HIS A 76 3.77 4.09 -2.43
N ASP A 77 4.36 4.24 -3.61
CA ASP A 77 4.81 5.50 -4.18
C ASP A 77 3.92 5.99 -5.34
N ILE A 78 2.75 5.37 -5.56
CA ILE A 78 1.86 5.76 -6.66
C ILE A 78 1.42 7.23 -6.59
N GLY A 79 1.35 7.81 -5.39
CA GLY A 79 1.07 9.23 -5.18
C GLY A 79 2.17 10.15 -5.70
N LYS A 80 3.34 9.65 -6.13
CA LYS A 80 4.33 10.46 -6.86
C LYS A 80 3.78 10.94 -8.21
N THR A 81 2.66 10.38 -8.68
CA THR A 81 1.84 10.93 -9.79
C THR A 81 1.29 12.33 -9.52
N ASN A 82 1.31 12.81 -8.27
CA ASN A 82 0.96 14.17 -7.93
C ASN A 82 1.74 15.16 -8.83
N PRO A 83 1.06 15.99 -9.64
CA PRO A 83 1.75 16.93 -10.54
C PRO A 83 2.66 17.91 -9.78
N TYR A 84 2.31 18.29 -8.55
CA TYR A 84 3.16 19.13 -7.70
C TYR A 84 4.40 18.38 -7.21
N PHE A 85 4.32 17.07 -6.98
CA PHE A 85 5.50 16.26 -6.66
C PHE A 85 6.43 16.15 -7.87
N GLN A 86 5.88 15.85 -9.05
CA GLN A 86 6.66 15.78 -10.29
C GLN A 86 7.36 17.11 -10.59
N ALA A 87 6.65 18.23 -10.51
CA ALA A 87 7.22 19.55 -10.79
C ALA A 87 8.27 19.98 -9.77
N LYS A 88 8.00 19.80 -8.46
CA LYS A 88 8.82 20.39 -7.39
C LYS A 88 9.92 19.47 -6.86
N LYS A 89 9.65 18.15 -6.80
CA LYS A 89 10.58 17.15 -6.24
C LYS A 89 11.36 16.44 -7.33
N MET A 90 10.72 16.16 -8.46
CA MET A 90 11.40 15.51 -9.60
C MET A 90 11.94 16.51 -10.63
N ASN A 91 11.58 17.80 -10.54
CA ASN A 91 11.88 18.82 -11.56
C ASN A 91 11.53 18.34 -12.98
N ASN A 92 10.40 17.65 -13.09
CA ASN A 92 9.94 17.03 -14.33
C ASN A 92 9.33 18.09 -15.27
N GLU A 93 9.91 18.22 -16.47
CA GLU A 93 9.51 19.22 -17.45
C GLU A 93 8.08 19.04 -17.95
N TYR A 94 7.56 17.80 -18.00
CA TYR A 94 6.16 17.54 -18.38
C TYR A 94 5.14 18.17 -17.42
N PHE A 95 5.57 18.54 -16.21
CA PHE A 95 4.71 19.10 -15.16
C PHE A 95 5.17 20.51 -14.74
N SER A 96 5.99 21.20 -15.54
CA SER A 96 6.61 22.48 -15.16
C SER A 96 5.61 23.58 -14.80
N GLU A 97 4.39 23.52 -15.34
CA GLU A 97 3.31 24.47 -15.04
C GLU A 97 2.94 24.52 -13.55
N TYR A 98 3.09 23.39 -12.84
CA TYR A 98 2.76 23.25 -11.41
C TYR A 98 3.90 23.68 -10.47
N LYS A 99 5.04 24.14 -11.01
CA LYS A 99 6.27 24.40 -10.24
C LYS A 99 6.11 25.53 -9.22
N ASN A 100 5.36 26.57 -9.58
CA ASN A 100 5.17 27.77 -8.75
C ASN A 100 3.88 27.74 -7.92
N GLU A 101 3.10 26.67 -8.00
CA GLU A 101 1.87 26.51 -7.24
C GLU A 101 2.15 26.23 -5.75
N THR A 102 1.19 26.46 -4.85
CA THR A 102 1.39 26.34 -3.39
C THR A 102 0.95 25.00 -2.80
N GLN A 103 0.34 24.15 -3.62
CA GLN A 103 -0.24 22.87 -3.25
C GLN A 103 0.85 21.87 -2.82
N SER A 104 0.45 20.95 -1.94
CA SER A 104 1.34 19.98 -1.32
C SER A 104 1.93 19.00 -2.33
N SER A 105 3.20 18.63 -2.10
CA SER A 105 3.89 17.54 -2.79
C SER A 105 3.92 16.25 -1.96
N ASP A 106 3.10 16.14 -0.90
CA ASP A 106 3.01 14.89 -0.14
C ASP A 106 2.41 13.79 -1.02
N HIS A 107 3.22 12.80 -1.36
CA HIS A 107 2.81 11.64 -2.14
C HIS A 107 2.36 10.48 -1.26
N SER A 108 2.80 10.39 -0.01
CA SER A 108 2.56 9.22 0.83
C SER A 108 1.07 9.04 1.16
N PHE A 109 0.40 10.15 1.50
CA PHE A 109 -1.05 10.17 1.69
C PHE A 109 -1.81 9.97 0.38
N LEU A 110 -1.35 10.55 -0.73
CA LEU A 110 -2.00 10.35 -2.02
C LEU A 110 -1.90 8.88 -2.49
N SER A 111 -0.76 8.22 -2.24
CA SER A 111 -0.59 6.80 -2.51
C SER A 111 -1.62 5.95 -1.78
N SER A 112 -1.85 6.26 -0.49
CA SER A 112 -2.80 5.50 0.31
C SER A 112 -4.24 5.72 -0.17
N GLN A 113 -4.59 6.92 -0.62
CA GLN A 113 -5.90 7.20 -1.24
C GLN A 113 -6.10 6.42 -2.54
N HIS A 114 -5.13 6.44 -3.46
CA HIS A 114 -5.21 5.67 -4.70
C HIS A 114 -5.37 4.16 -4.46
N TYR A 115 -4.64 3.63 -3.48
CA TYR A 115 -4.75 2.22 -3.09
C TYR A 115 -6.12 1.88 -2.51
N ILE A 116 -6.67 2.74 -1.65
CA ILE A 116 -8.04 2.59 -1.10
C ILE A 116 -9.07 2.58 -2.23
N ASP A 117 -9.05 3.60 -3.09
CA ASP A 117 -10.02 3.75 -4.18
C ASP A 117 -9.99 2.58 -5.16
N TYR A 118 -8.80 2.05 -5.43
CA TYR A 118 -8.64 0.87 -6.28
C TYR A 118 -9.31 -0.37 -5.67
N TYR A 119 -9.06 -0.65 -4.39
CA TYR A 119 -9.58 -1.87 -3.75
C TYR A 119 -11.03 -1.77 -3.31
N LEU A 120 -11.55 -0.58 -2.98
CA LEU A 120 -12.98 -0.39 -2.67
C LEU A 120 -13.88 -0.86 -3.81
N LYS A 121 -13.49 -0.63 -5.08
CA LYS A 121 -14.22 -1.13 -6.27
C LYS A 121 -14.43 -2.65 -6.27
N THR A 122 -13.50 -3.40 -5.68
CA THR A 122 -13.58 -4.86 -5.56
C THR A 122 -14.30 -5.27 -4.28
N ILE A 123 -13.96 -4.64 -3.15
CA ILE A 123 -14.53 -4.96 -1.83
C ILE A 123 -16.03 -4.62 -1.77
N ASP A 124 -16.48 -3.55 -2.40
CA ASP A 124 -17.90 -3.16 -2.39
C ASP A 124 -18.79 -4.13 -3.18
N LYS A 125 -18.22 -4.97 -4.06
CA LYS A 125 -18.92 -6.05 -4.76
C LYS A 125 -19.14 -7.29 -3.88
N ILE A 126 -18.44 -7.42 -2.75
CA ILE A 126 -18.63 -8.55 -1.82
C ILE A 126 -20.05 -8.47 -1.23
N THR A 127 -20.84 -9.53 -1.35
CA THR A 127 -22.22 -9.55 -0.84
C THR A 127 -22.28 -9.79 0.67
N ASN A 128 -21.39 -10.66 1.18
CA ASN A 128 -21.30 -10.94 2.61
C ASN A 128 -20.78 -9.69 3.37
N ARG A 129 -21.66 -9.10 4.20
CA ARG A 129 -21.35 -7.89 4.96
C ARG A 129 -20.16 -8.07 5.93
N ALA A 130 -20.06 -9.20 6.62
CA ALA A 130 -18.96 -9.43 7.57
C ALA A 130 -17.61 -9.50 6.85
N ILE A 131 -17.55 -10.20 5.72
CA ILE A 131 -16.35 -10.28 4.88
C ILE A 131 -16.01 -8.91 4.31
N LYS A 132 -16.98 -8.16 3.77
CA LYS A 132 -16.77 -6.79 3.27
C LYS A 132 -16.14 -5.89 4.32
N GLU A 133 -16.69 -5.86 5.52
CA GLU A 133 -16.20 -5.02 6.62
C GLU A 133 -14.80 -5.44 7.09
N LYS A 134 -14.53 -6.76 7.14
CA LYS A 134 -13.19 -7.30 7.42
C LYS A 134 -12.16 -6.84 6.38
N PHE A 135 -12.51 -6.91 5.10
CA PHE A 135 -11.63 -6.45 4.02
C PHE A 135 -11.43 -4.93 4.00
N LYS A 136 -12.47 -4.14 4.35
CA LYS A 136 -12.29 -2.69 4.56
C LYS A 136 -11.29 -2.42 5.68
N PHE A 137 -11.41 -3.10 6.81
CA PHE A 137 -10.43 -2.97 7.91
C PHE A 137 -8.99 -3.32 7.47
N LEU A 138 -8.81 -4.44 6.76
CA LEU A 138 -7.52 -4.86 6.22
C LEU A 138 -6.95 -3.85 5.21
N LEU A 139 -7.80 -3.34 4.31
CA LEU A 139 -7.46 -2.30 3.34
C LEU A 139 -6.93 -1.05 4.04
N TYR A 140 -7.67 -0.53 5.03
CA TYR A 140 -7.24 0.64 5.78
C TYR A 140 -5.94 0.37 6.54
N SER A 141 -5.77 -0.81 7.14
CA SER A 141 -4.53 -1.21 7.81
C SER A 141 -3.32 -1.16 6.88
N PHE A 142 -3.43 -1.70 5.66
CA PHE A 142 -2.32 -1.66 4.70
C PHE A 142 -2.07 -0.25 4.15
N SER A 143 -3.14 0.51 3.86
CA SER A 143 -3.03 1.89 3.39
C SER A 143 -2.34 2.80 4.42
N TYR A 144 -2.49 2.51 5.71
CA TYR A 144 -1.82 3.27 6.77
C TYR A 144 -0.30 3.18 6.68
N HIS A 145 0.23 2.01 6.34
CA HIS A 145 1.67 1.87 6.14
C HIS A 145 2.16 2.68 4.95
N GLN A 146 1.36 2.78 3.87
CA GLN A 146 1.65 3.70 2.77
C GLN A 146 1.59 5.16 3.24
N ALA A 147 0.57 5.59 3.98
CA ALA A 147 0.50 6.97 4.47
C ALA A 147 1.63 7.35 5.45
N LYS A 148 2.28 6.37 6.08
CA LYS A 148 3.31 6.57 7.11
C LYS A 148 4.70 6.05 6.71
N HIS A 149 4.94 5.71 5.45
CA HIS A 149 6.23 5.14 5.08
C HIS A 149 7.37 6.18 5.22
N HIS A 150 7.11 7.48 5.01
CA HIS A 150 8.10 8.55 5.26
C HIS A 150 8.22 9.03 6.71
N GLY A 151 7.34 8.59 7.62
CA GLY A 151 7.29 9.03 9.02
C GLY A 151 7.45 7.93 10.07
N ALA A 152 7.43 8.32 11.34
CA ALA A 152 7.20 7.39 12.44
C ALA A 152 5.77 6.82 12.34
N LEU A 153 5.58 5.54 12.66
CA LEU A 153 4.22 5.01 12.87
C LEU A 153 3.62 5.76 14.05
N GLY A 154 2.54 6.49 13.81
CA GLY A 154 1.71 7.04 14.89
C GLY A 154 0.67 6.01 15.34
N GLU A 155 -0.39 6.47 15.98
CA GLU A 155 -1.56 5.63 16.23
C GLU A 155 -2.36 5.45 14.94
N PHE A 156 -2.74 4.21 14.62
CA PHE A 156 -3.56 3.86 13.46
C PHE A 156 -4.93 4.56 13.52
N GLU A 157 -5.45 4.74 14.74
CA GLU A 157 -6.69 5.43 15.06
C GLU A 157 -6.68 6.89 14.59
N ALA A 158 -5.53 7.57 14.65
CA ALA A 158 -5.40 8.96 14.19
C ALA A 158 -5.59 9.10 12.68
N TYR A 159 -5.34 8.04 11.91
CA TYR A 159 -5.47 8.02 10.45
C TYR A 159 -6.91 7.76 9.98
N ARG A 160 -7.77 7.20 10.82
CA ARG A 160 -9.20 6.97 10.53
C ARG A 160 -10.16 7.98 11.18
N LYS A 161 -9.68 9.15 11.60
CA LYS A 161 -10.47 10.18 12.31
C LYS A 161 -11.73 10.70 11.59
N ILE A 162 -11.95 10.31 10.33
CA ILE A 162 -13.17 10.63 9.56
C ILE A 162 -14.32 9.65 9.88
N GLU A 163 -14.06 8.49 10.48
CA GLU A 163 -15.09 7.52 10.86
C GLU A 163 -15.77 7.91 12.20
N THR A 164 -17.06 8.26 12.16
CA THR A 164 -17.88 8.43 13.34
C THR A 164 -18.06 7.08 14.04
N ASN A 165 -17.43 6.90 15.22
CA ASN A 165 -17.28 5.65 16.00
C ASN A 165 -16.05 4.78 15.65
N SER A 166 -14.85 5.36 15.67
CA SER A 166 -13.61 4.59 15.55
C SER A 166 -13.48 3.55 16.68
N LYS A 167 -13.73 2.27 16.39
CA LYS A 167 -13.35 1.17 17.27
C LYS A 167 -11.83 1.06 17.33
N THR A 168 -11.29 0.65 18.48
CA THR A 168 -9.84 0.40 18.60
C THR A 168 -9.44 -0.72 17.66
N TYR A 169 -8.19 -0.73 17.24
CA TYR A 169 -7.64 -1.79 16.41
C TYR A 169 -7.91 -3.20 16.98
N TRP A 170 -7.79 -3.38 18.30
CA TRP A 170 -8.06 -4.64 19.00
C TRP A 170 -9.51 -5.12 18.85
N GLN A 171 -10.48 -4.21 18.97
CA GLN A 171 -11.91 -4.53 18.82
C GLN A 171 -12.24 -5.03 17.40
N TYR A 172 -11.51 -4.57 16.38
CA TYR A 172 -11.67 -5.06 15.02
C TYR A 172 -11.07 -6.45 14.83
N LEU A 173 -9.90 -6.71 15.42
CA LEU A 173 -9.29 -8.04 15.37
C LEU A 173 -10.20 -9.09 16.02
N GLU A 174 -10.74 -8.80 17.21
CA GLU A 174 -11.69 -9.68 17.90
C GLU A 174 -12.97 -9.87 17.09
N ARG A 175 -13.58 -8.77 16.62
CA ARG A 175 -14.84 -8.80 15.84
C ARG A 175 -14.74 -9.68 14.59
N PHE A 176 -13.59 -9.69 13.92
CA PHE A 176 -13.37 -10.43 12.68
C PHE A 176 -12.60 -11.73 12.87
N SER A 177 -12.35 -12.12 14.13
CA SER A 177 -11.57 -13.29 14.50
C SER A 177 -10.21 -13.34 13.78
N ILE A 178 -9.57 -12.18 13.63
CA ILE A 178 -8.25 -12.08 13.03
C ILE A 178 -7.21 -12.40 14.11
N PRO A 179 -6.34 -13.41 13.90
CA PRO A 179 -5.33 -13.76 14.89
C PRO A 179 -4.35 -12.60 15.12
N HIS A 180 -4.23 -12.18 16.38
CA HIS A 180 -3.50 -10.96 16.75
C HIS A 180 -2.00 -11.06 16.45
N SER A 181 -1.39 -12.20 16.77
CA SER A 181 0.03 -12.47 16.50
C SER A 181 0.35 -12.42 15.02
N GLU A 182 -0.45 -13.09 14.21
CA GLU A 182 -0.24 -13.20 12.77
C GLU A 182 -0.39 -11.84 12.11
N PHE A 183 -1.44 -11.11 12.48
CA PHE A 183 -1.65 -9.75 11.99
C PHE A 183 -0.51 -8.82 12.41
N TYR A 184 -0.04 -8.90 13.65
CA TYR A 184 1.10 -8.11 14.12
C TYR A 184 2.38 -8.42 13.32
N ILE A 185 2.71 -9.70 13.14
CA ILE A 185 3.88 -10.13 12.38
C ILE A 185 3.78 -9.64 10.93
N LEU A 186 2.62 -9.76 10.30
CA LEU A 186 2.38 -9.30 8.94
C LEU A 186 2.61 -7.78 8.80
N ASN A 187 2.09 -6.98 9.74
CA ASN A 187 2.29 -5.52 9.74
C ASN A 187 3.74 -5.13 10.03
N LYS A 188 4.47 -5.89 10.86
CA LYS A 188 5.91 -5.70 11.07
C LYS A 188 6.71 -6.03 9.82
N LEU A 189 6.38 -7.13 9.13
CA LEU A 189 7.01 -7.50 7.86
C LEU A 189 6.82 -6.37 6.83
N LEU A 190 5.59 -5.88 6.67
CA LEU A 190 5.28 -4.76 5.79
C LEU A 190 6.11 -3.51 6.11
N ARG A 191 6.22 -3.15 7.40
CA ARG A 191 7.06 -2.03 7.85
C ARG A 191 8.54 -2.23 7.54
N ILE A 192 9.09 -3.42 7.77
CA ILE A 192 10.51 -3.72 7.49
C ILE A 192 10.78 -3.62 6.00
N ILE A 193 9.87 -4.11 5.16
CA ILE A 193 9.96 -4.00 3.71
C ILE A 193 10.04 -2.53 3.30
N TYR A 194 9.12 -1.68 3.79
CA TYR A 194 9.19 -0.24 3.51
C TYR A 194 10.48 0.43 3.95
N LEU A 195 11.02 0.05 5.11
CA LEU A 195 12.31 0.59 5.58
C LEU A 195 13.50 0.12 4.72
N SER A 196 13.38 -1.05 4.08
CA SER A 196 14.43 -1.64 3.25
C SER A 196 14.41 -1.13 1.81
N ILE A 197 13.29 -0.55 1.36
CA ILE A 197 13.08 -0.08 -0.02
C ILE A 197 13.12 1.46 -0.12
N LYS A 198 13.36 2.17 1.00
CA LYS A 198 13.76 3.59 0.96
C LYS A 198 15.14 3.73 0.33
N VAL A 199 15.19 3.76 -0.99
CA VAL A 199 16.33 4.18 -1.81
C VAL A 199 15.83 5.33 -2.66
#